data_AF-B7S8T0-F1
#
_entry.id   AF-B7S8T0-F1
#
_cell.length_a   1.000
_cell.length_b   1.000
_cell.length_c   1.000
_cell.angle_alpha   90.00
_cell.angle_beta   90.00
_cell.angle_gamma   90.00
#
_symmetry.space_group_name_H-M   'P 1'
#
loop_
_entity.id
_entity.type
_entity.pdbx_description
1 polymer ?
#
loop_
_entity_poly.entity_id
_entity_poly.type
_entity_poly.pdbx_seq_one_letter_code
_entity_poly.pdbx_strand_id
1 'polypeptide(L)'
;MKEYLNLTSEIQVPREWPLESAKGLITPLVRSAIIIHNQSDWKVVLTIGDVSAMITKNGTGHGYRFEKIKEINGEDIYRIDLIIPVKSVLIMPYPSGCGYKEEESIQAVQMSVRSDHIISQIMVSNPDRHTVMTAAPILERFLELKGIRGPEAFNHTLQTTYQINNIKCLNDILLQKGLGQSNSAGSFIKTEQVADGKWNVVFNDRLSPY
;
A
#
# COMPACT_ATOMS: atom_id res chain seq x y z
N MET A 1 -20.49 16.77 -10.82
CA MET A 1 -19.02 16.61 -10.67
C MET A 1 -18.52 15.60 -11.70
N LYS A 2 -17.29 15.73 -12.22
CA LYS A 2 -16.67 14.70 -13.08
C LYS A 2 -16.34 13.46 -12.23
N GLU A 3 -16.75 12.28 -12.69
CA GLU A 3 -16.56 10.98 -12.02
C GLU A 3 -15.14 10.41 -12.19
N TYR A 4 -14.47 10.79 -13.28
CA TYR A 4 -13.13 10.34 -13.65
C TYR A 4 -12.16 11.53 -13.75
N LEU A 5 -10.89 11.26 -13.46
CA LEU A 5 -9.78 12.18 -13.60
C LEU A 5 -8.81 11.67 -14.66
N ASN A 6 -8.14 12.59 -15.34
CA ASN A 6 -7.08 12.25 -16.28
C ASN A 6 -5.79 11.97 -15.50
N LEU A 7 -5.32 10.73 -15.53
CA LEU A 7 -3.99 10.37 -15.04
C LEU A 7 -2.93 10.87 -16.02
N THR A 8 -3.16 10.61 -17.31
CA THR A 8 -2.45 11.16 -18.48
C THR A 8 -3.47 11.67 -19.51
N SER A 9 -3.04 12.16 -20.66
CA SER A 9 -3.93 12.53 -21.77
C SER A 9 -4.77 11.35 -22.30
N GLU A 10 -4.29 10.12 -22.12
CA GLU A 10 -4.88 8.90 -22.69
C GLU A 10 -5.50 7.98 -21.64
N ILE A 11 -5.27 8.24 -20.35
CA ILE A 11 -5.67 7.33 -19.27
C ILE A 11 -6.58 8.06 -18.30
N GLN A 12 -7.81 7.57 -18.17
CA GLN A 12 -8.80 8.06 -17.22
C GLN A 12 -8.95 7.08 -16.05
N VAL A 13 -8.96 7.60 -14.83
CA VAL A 13 -9.04 6.82 -13.60
C VAL A 13 -10.13 7.36 -12.66
N PRO A 14 -10.63 6.55 -11.71
CA PRO A 14 -11.60 7.01 -10.71
C PRO A 14 -11.11 8.26 -9.97
N ARG A 15 -12.02 9.20 -9.74
CA ARG A 15 -11.71 10.44 -9.01
C ARG A 15 -11.30 10.21 -7.56
N GLU A 16 -11.79 9.14 -6.97
CA GLU A 16 -11.54 8.75 -5.58
C GLU A 16 -10.14 8.19 -5.36
N TRP A 17 -9.42 7.83 -6.43
CA TRP A 17 -8.03 7.44 -6.29
C TRP A 17 -7.18 8.62 -5.83
N PRO A 18 -6.22 8.42 -4.91
CA PRO A 18 -5.48 9.50 -4.27
C PRO A 18 -4.40 10.09 -5.19
N LEU A 19 -4.80 10.70 -6.31
CA LEU A 19 -3.87 11.24 -7.31
C LEU A 19 -3.08 12.45 -6.77
N GLU A 20 -3.66 13.25 -5.87
CA GLU A 20 -2.96 14.41 -5.32
C GLU A 20 -1.72 14.02 -4.51
N SER A 21 -1.80 12.93 -3.75
CA SER A 21 -0.72 12.47 -2.86
C SER A 21 0.09 11.30 -3.42
N ALA A 22 -0.47 10.48 -4.32
CA ALA A 22 0.13 9.21 -4.74
C ALA A 22 0.24 9.02 -6.27
N LYS A 23 0.05 10.05 -7.09
CA LYS A 23 0.15 9.93 -8.56
C LYS A 23 1.45 9.28 -9.04
N GLY A 24 2.58 9.58 -8.39
CA GLY A 24 3.89 8.98 -8.72
C GLY A 24 3.95 7.47 -8.51
N LEU A 25 3.18 6.93 -7.55
CA LEU A 25 3.07 5.50 -7.28
C LEU A 25 2.04 4.82 -8.19
N ILE A 26 0.92 5.51 -8.43
CA ILE A 26 -0.21 5.00 -9.21
C ILE A 26 0.14 4.90 -10.70
N THR A 27 0.88 5.88 -11.24
CA THR A 27 1.13 5.96 -12.69
C THR A 27 1.88 4.75 -13.25
N PRO A 28 3.00 4.29 -12.67
CA PRO A 28 3.69 3.09 -13.14
C PRO A 28 2.80 1.85 -13.03
N LEU A 29 2.06 1.72 -11.93
CA LEU A 29 1.19 0.56 -11.69
C LEU A 29 0.07 0.47 -12.73
N VAL A 30 -0.58 1.59 -13.03
CA VAL A 30 -1.61 1.69 -14.07
C VAL A 30 -1.06 1.29 -15.43
N ARG A 31 0.16 1.73 -15.78
CA ARG A 31 0.82 1.33 -17.04
C ARG A 31 1.08 -0.17 -17.08
N SER A 32 1.59 -0.75 -15.99
CA SER A 32 1.79 -2.21 -15.90
C SER A 32 0.47 -2.98 -16.04
N ALA A 33 -0.60 -2.51 -15.40
CA ALA A 33 -1.92 -3.12 -15.49
C ALA A 33 -2.46 -3.10 -16.94
N ILE A 34 -2.27 -1.99 -17.67
CA ILE A 34 -2.62 -1.88 -19.09
C ILE A 34 -1.79 -2.84 -19.95
N ILE A 35 -0.49 -2.98 -19.68
CA ILE A 35 0.38 -3.92 -20.42
C ILE A 35 -0.16 -5.35 -20.25
N ILE A 36 -0.47 -5.76 -19.02
CA ILE A 36 -1.03 -7.08 -18.71
C ILE A 36 -2.38 -7.26 -19.44
N HIS A 37 -3.26 -6.26 -19.39
CA HIS A 37 -4.56 -6.29 -20.06
C HIS A 37 -4.44 -6.48 -21.58
N ASN A 38 -3.42 -5.91 -22.21
CA ASN A 38 -3.22 -6.04 -23.65
C ASN A 38 -2.52 -7.35 -24.06
N GLN A 39 -1.75 -7.94 -23.16
CA GLN A 39 -0.95 -9.14 -23.43
C GLN A 39 -1.64 -10.44 -22.99
N SER A 40 -2.82 -10.34 -22.36
CA SER A 40 -3.53 -11.49 -21.84
C SER A 40 -5.02 -11.42 -22.14
N ASP A 41 -5.68 -12.57 -22.09
CA ASP A 41 -7.14 -12.67 -22.20
C ASP A 41 -7.85 -12.33 -20.88
N TRP A 42 -7.10 -11.95 -19.84
CA TRP A 42 -7.65 -11.63 -18.53
C TRP A 42 -8.24 -10.21 -18.50
N LYS A 43 -9.39 -10.07 -17.85
CA LYS A 43 -9.87 -8.76 -17.40
C LYS A 43 -8.99 -8.32 -16.24
N VAL A 44 -8.42 -7.13 -16.33
CA VAL A 44 -7.54 -6.61 -15.29
C VAL A 44 -8.32 -5.63 -14.42
N VAL A 45 -8.32 -5.89 -13.12
CA VAL A 45 -8.89 -5.03 -12.09
C VAL A 45 -7.76 -4.46 -11.25
N LEU A 46 -7.76 -3.13 -11.06
CA LEU A 46 -6.87 -2.43 -10.16
C LEU A 46 -7.67 -1.85 -8.99
N THR A 47 -7.30 -2.23 -7.77
CA THR A 47 -7.87 -1.69 -6.54
C THR A 47 -6.85 -0.77 -5.87
N ILE A 48 -7.26 0.47 -5.59
CA ILE A 48 -6.44 1.43 -4.85
C ILE A 48 -7.28 1.99 -3.71
N GLY A 49 -6.85 1.72 -2.48
CA GLY A 49 -7.67 1.96 -1.30
C GLY A 49 -8.99 1.19 -1.40
N ASP A 50 -10.10 1.91 -1.41
CA ASP A 50 -11.44 1.33 -1.33
C ASP A 50 -12.13 1.22 -2.70
N VAL A 51 -11.44 1.60 -3.77
CA VAL A 51 -12.02 1.70 -5.11
C VAL A 51 -11.34 0.76 -6.07
N SER A 52 -12.09 -0.26 -6.48
CA SER A 52 -11.75 -1.18 -7.57
C SER A 52 -12.24 -0.65 -8.90
N ALA A 53 -11.39 -0.73 -9.91
CA ALA A 53 -11.74 -0.35 -11.26
C ALA A 53 -11.16 -1.32 -12.29
N MET A 54 -11.97 -1.65 -13.29
CA MET A 54 -11.62 -2.56 -14.39
C MET A 54 -11.11 -1.76 -15.59
N ILE A 55 -10.09 -2.28 -16.26
CA ILE A 55 -9.56 -1.67 -17.47
C ILE A 55 -10.52 -1.90 -18.63
N THR A 56 -10.95 -0.81 -19.26
CA THR A 56 -11.68 -0.81 -20.52
C THR A 56 -10.95 0.04 -21.56
N LYS A 57 -10.98 -0.40 -22.82
CA LYS A 57 -10.54 0.45 -23.93
C LYS A 57 -11.52 1.61 -24.03
N ASN A 58 -11.02 2.82 -24.19
CA ASN A 58 -11.88 3.97 -24.37
C ASN A 58 -12.69 3.79 -25.66
N GLY A 59 -14.01 4.06 -25.63
CA GLY A 59 -14.93 3.79 -26.74
C GLY A 59 -14.59 4.49 -28.06
N THR A 60 -13.65 5.44 -28.04
CA THR A 60 -13.11 6.17 -29.20
C THR A 60 -11.83 5.55 -29.78
N GLY A 61 -11.37 4.39 -29.29
CA GLY A 61 -10.21 3.65 -29.83
C GLY A 61 -8.83 4.14 -29.36
N HIS A 62 -8.72 5.37 -28.84
CA HIS A 62 -7.49 5.90 -28.26
C HIS A 62 -7.60 6.05 -26.73
N GLY A 63 -6.75 5.32 -26.02
CA GLY A 63 -6.62 5.39 -24.57
C GLY A 63 -7.40 4.34 -23.77
N TYR A 64 -7.29 4.44 -22.44
CA TYR A 64 -7.86 3.51 -21.48
C TYR A 64 -8.69 4.24 -20.43
N ARG A 65 -9.75 3.59 -19.97
CA ARG A 65 -10.52 4.01 -18.81
C ARG A 65 -10.51 2.90 -17.77
N PHE A 66 -10.34 3.30 -16.52
CA PHE A 66 -10.53 2.41 -15.37
C PHE A 66 -11.95 2.63 -14.85
N GLU A 67 -12.88 1.80 -15.31
CA GLU A 67 -14.30 1.87 -14.93
C GLU A 67 -14.52 1.30 -13.54
N LYS A 68 -15.17 2.06 -12.66
CA LYS A 68 -15.44 1.62 -11.29
C LYS A 68 -16.34 0.40 -11.29
N ILE A 69 -15.97 -0.59 -10.48
CA ILE A 69 -16.76 -1.79 -10.26
C ILE A 69 -17.05 -1.95 -8.77
N LYS A 70 -18.23 -2.46 -8.44
CA LYS A 70 -18.63 -2.68 -7.04
C LYS A 70 -18.12 -4.02 -6.49
N GLU A 71 -18.03 -5.02 -7.36
CA GLU A 71 -17.67 -6.38 -7.00
C GLU A 71 -16.70 -6.94 -8.02
N ILE A 72 -15.75 -7.74 -7.55
CA ILE A 72 -14.78 -8.45 -8.37
C ILE A 72 -15.26 -9.90 -8.47
N ASN A 73 -16.06 -10.18 -9.51
CA ASN A 73 -16.65 -11.50 -9.75
C ASN A 73 -16.19 -12.02 -11.11
N GLY A 74 -15.59 -13.20 -11.16
CA GLY A 74 -15.18 -13.83 -12.41
C GLY A 74 -13.89 -14.61 -12.25
N GLU A 75 -13.83 -15.80 -12.84
CA GLU A 75 -12.60 -16.59 -12.90
C GLU A 75 -11.59 -15.99 -13.88
N ASP A 76 -12.07 -15.20 -14.87
CA ASP A 76 -11.30 -14.52 -15.91
C ASP A 76 -10.70 -13.17 -15.47
N ILE A 77 -10.54 -12.95 -14.16
CA ILE A 77 -10.02 -11.70 -13.63
C ILE A 77 -8.60 -11.86 -13.09
N TYR A 78 -7.72 -10.96 -13.54
CA TYR A 78 -6.44 -10.69 -12.90
C TYR A 78 -6.57 -9.44 -12.01
N ARG A 79 -6.35 -9.61 -10.71
CA ARG A 79 -6.49 -8.57 -9.70
C ARG A 79 -5.14 -8.00 -9.30
N ILE A 80 -5.05 -6.68 -9.26
CA ILE A 80 -3.90 -5.94 -8.73
C ILE A 80 -4.42 -5.04 -7.61
N ASP A 81 -3.84 -5.14 -6.43
CA ASP A 81 -4.18 -4.29 -5.28
C ASP A 81 -2.97 -3.45 -4.89
N LEU A 82 -3.19 -2.13 -4.71
CA LEU A 82 -2.22 -1.22 -4.13
C LEU A 82 -2.69 -0.76 -2.75
N ILE A 83 -1.94 -1.17 -1.72
CA ILE A 83 -2.14 -0.76 -0.34
C ILE A 83 -1.28 0.47 -0.09
N ILE A 84 -1.92 1.60 0.25
CA ILE A 84 -1.27 2.88 0.51
C ILE A 84 -1.36 3.18 2.02
N PRO A 85 -0.30 3.70 2.66
CA PRO A 85 -0.34 4.05 4.07
C PRO A 85 -1.27 5.24 4.31
N VAL A 86 -2.01 5.19 5.41
CA VAL A 86 -2.85 6.31 5.87
C VAL A 86 -2.09 7.23 6.83
N LYS A 87 -1.06 6.71 7.52
CA LYS A 87 -0.25 7.45 8.48
C LYS A 87 1.16 6.86 8.58
N SER A 88 2.17 7.72 8.67
CA SER A 88 3.55 7.33 8.99
C SER A 88 4.12 8.25 10.07
N VAL A 89 4.70 7.66 11.10
CA VAL A 89 5.21 8.36 12.29
C VAL A 89 6.59 7.86 12.63
N LEU A 90 7.50 8.77 12.91
CA LEU A 90 8.77 8.40 13.52
C LEU A 90 8.63 8.43 15.03
N ILE A 91 8.89 7.28 15.66
CA ILE A 91 8.97 7.16 17.10
C ILE A 91 10.41 7.49 17.50
N MET A 92 10.57 8.60 18.22
CA MET A 92 11.87 9.10 18.68
C MET A 92 12.00 8.98 20.20
N PRO A 93 13.18 8.64 20.74
CA PRO A 93 13.42 8.73 22.17
C PRO A 93 13.31 10.19 22.66
N TYR A 94 12.77 10.40 23.86
CA TYR A 94 12.65 11.75 24.45
C TYR A 94 14.05 12.38 24.67
N PRO A 95 14.26 13.67 24.33
CA PRO A 95 15.56 14.34 24.50
C PRO A 95 16.04 14.44 25.96
N SER A 96 15.13 14.39 26.94
CA SER A 96 15.40 14.65 28.37
C SER A 96 15.34 13.41 29.28
N GLY A 97 15.34 12.20 28.73
CA GLY A 97 15.15 10.95 29.48
C GLY A 97 13.73 10.37 29.41
N CYS A 98 13.56 9.17 29.98
CA CYS A 98 12.44 8.22 29.88
C CYS A 98 11.20 8.68 29.08
N GLY A 99 11.04 8.15 27.86
CA GLY A 99 9.83 8.30 27.06
C GLY A 99 10.10 8.24 25.56
N TYR A 100 9.03 8.20 24.76
CA TYR A 100 9.08 8.34 23.30
C TYR A 100 8.15 9.46 22.85
N LYS A 101 8.56 10.22 21.83
CA LYS A 101 7.74 11.23 21.16
C LYS A 101 7.41 10.75 19.75
N GLU A 102 6.14 10.89 19.38
CA GLU A 102 5.68 10.72 18.01
C GLU A 102 5.88 12.01 17.24
N GLU A 103 6.56 11.93 16.09
CA GLU A 103 6.58 13.02 15.14
C GLU A 103 5.95 12.56 13.82
N GLU A 104 4.72 13.03 13.60
CA GLU A 104 4.00 12.84 12.35
C GLU A 104 4.74 13.57 11.22
N SER A 105 4.92 12.89 10.10
CA SER A 105 5.36 13.51 8.86
C SER A 105 4.37 13.17 7.77
N ILE A 106 3.48 14.11 7.45
CA ILE A 106 2.48 13.94 6.38
C ILE A 106 3.03 14.41 5.02
N GLN A 107 4.18 15.12 4.98
CA GLN A 107 4.68 15.70 3.73
C GLN A 107 6.02 15.08 3.28
N ALA A 108 6.01 14.60 2.03
CA ALA A 108 7.16 14.30 1.15
C ALA A 108 8.08 13.13 1.53
N VAL A 109 7.61 12.12 2.24
CA VAL A 109 8.41 10.89 2.39
C VAL A 109 8.34 10.09 1.08
N GLN A 110 9.50 9.84 0.48
CA GLN A 110 9.61 8.99 -0.70
C GLN A 110 9.14 7.56 -0.34
N MET A 111 8.20 7.05 -1.13
CA MET A 111 7.67 5.70 -0.99
C MET A 111 8.15 4.80 -2.13
N SER A 112 8.22 3.51 -1.84
CA SER A 112 8.50 2.45 -2.80
C SER A 112 7.32 1.50 -2.88
N VAL A 113 6.97 1.04 -4.07
CA VAL A 113 5.93 0.02 -4.26
C VAL A 113 6.60 -1.36 -4.19
N ARG A 114 6.17 -2.19 -3.24
CA ARG A 114 6.84 -3.45 -2.87
C ARG A 114 5.86 -4.63 -2.85
N SER A 115 6.10 -5.62 -3.71
CA SER A 115 5.40 -6.91 -3.67
C SER A 115 5.99 -7.87 -2.63
N ASP A 116 7.26 -7.66 -2.27
CA ASP A 116 7.99 -8.42 -1.25
C ASP A 116 7.67 -7.95 0.18
N HIS A 117 6.95 -6.83 0.33
CA HIS A 117 6.53 -6.35 1.64
C HIS A 117 5.65 -7.38 2.36
N ILE A 118 5.84 -7.54 3.66
CA ILE A 118 5.14 -8.55 4.45
C ILE A 118 3.61 -8.43 4.38
N ILE A 119 3.07 -7.21 4.31
CA ILE A 119 1.63 -6.98 4.10
C ILE A 119 1.20 -7.53 2.73
N SER A 120 1.95 -7.26 1.67
CA SER A 120 1.68 -7.81 0.34
C SER A 120 1.64 -9.34 0.36
N GLN A 121 2.65 -9.98 0.98
CA GLN A 121 2.74 -11.44 1.06
C GLN A 121 1.59 -12.08 1.84
N ILE A 122 1.11 -11.42 2.90
CA ILE A 122 -0.01 -11.89 3.71
C ILE A 122 -1.34 -11.72 2.96
N MET A 123 -1.45 -10.74 2.08
CA MET A 123 -2.69 -10.35 1.42
C MET A 123 -2.97 -11.08 0.11
N VAL A 124 -1.93 -11.62 -0.53
CA VAL A 124 -2.09 -12.38 -1.78
C VAL A 124 -2.89 -13.66 -1.51
N SER A 125 -4.09 -13.73 -2.10
CA SER A 125 -5.00 -14.88 -1.95
C SER A 125 -4.81 -15.96 -3.00
N ASN A 126 -4.42 -15.58 -4.23
CA ASN A 126 -4.15 -16.50 -5.33
C ASN A 126 -2.98 -15.93 -6.15
N PRO A 127 -1.75 -16.42 -5.98
CA PRO A 127 -0.56 -15.82 -6.60
C PRO A 127 -0.59 -15.83 -8.14
N ASP A 128 -1.38 -16.72 -8.77
CA ASP A 128 -1.47 -16.79 -10.23
C ASP A 128 -2.35 -15.68 -10.82
N ARG A 129 -3.31 -15.15 -10.03
CA ARG A 129 -4.33 -14.20 -10.52
C ARG A 129 -4.53 -12.98 -9.63
N HIS A 130 -3.74 -12.85 -8.57
CA HIS A 130 -3.85 -11.76 -7.61
C HIS A 130 -2.46 -11.30 -7.19
N THR A 131 -2.12 -10.06 -7.55
CA THR A 131 -0.92 -9.37 -7.09
C THR A 131 -1.31 -8.30 -6.08
N VAL A 132 -0.68 -8.33 -4.91
CA VAL A 132 -0.79 -7.25 -3.92
C VAL A 132 0.55 -6.53 -3.85
N MET A 133 0.50 -5.20 -3.85
CA MET A 133 1.66 -4.34 -3.65
C MET A 133 1.38 -3.37 -2.51
N THR A 134 2.40 -3.13 -1.68
CA THR A 134 2.33 -2.17 -0.58
C THR A 134 3.24 -0.99 -0.90
N ALA A 135 2.72 0.22 -0.79
CA ALA A 135 3.52 1.43 -0.82
C ALA A 135 4.20 1.61 0.55
N ALA A 136 5.47 1.26 0.66
CA ALA A 136 6.23 1.39 1.89
C ALA A 136 7.09 2.67 1.86
N PRO A 137 7.04 3.52 2.90
CA PRO A 137 7.99 4.63 3.00
C PRO A 137 9.42 4.11 3.13
N ILE A 138 10.38 4.82 2.54
CA ILE A 138 11.80 4.44 2.60
C ILE A 138 12.39 4.98 3.90
N LEU A 139 12.70 4.10 4.86
CA LEU A 139 13.15 4.47 6.21
C LEU A 139 14.38 5.36 6.19
N GLU A 140 15.39 5.03 5.39
CA GLU A 140 16.63 5.80 5.29
C GLU A 140 16.37 7.23 4.84
N ARG A 141 15.51 7.40 3.82
CA ARG A 141 15.10 8.72 3.32
C ARG A 141 14.29 9.48 4.37
N PHE A 142 13.44 8.80 5.12
CA PHE A 142 12.70 9.41 6.22
C PHE A 142 13.65 9.97 7.29
N LEU A 143 14.63 9.18 7.72
CA LEU A 143 15.62 9.57 8.73
C LEU A 143 16.49 10.73 8.22
N GLU A 144 16.93 10.69 6.96
CA GLU A 144 17.68 11.76 6.31
C GLU A 144 16.91 13.09 6.31
N LEU A 145 15.61 13.06 6.01
CA LEU A 145 14.74 14.24 6.04
C LEU A 145 14.58 14.83 7.44
N LYS A 146 14.69 14.01 8.48
CA LYS A 146 14.70 14.44 9.89
C LYS A 146 16.09 14.84 10.39
N GLY A 147 17.11 14.80 9.53
CA GLY A 147 18.48 15.15 9.89
C GLY A 147 19.18 14.10 10.76
N ILE A 148 18.62 12.91 10.89
CA ILE A 148 19.16 11.81 11.70
C ILE A 148 20.22 11.08 10.85
N ARG A 149 21.49 11.16 11.26
CA ARG A 149 22.62 10.67 10.46
C ARG A 149 23.71 10.11 11.38
N GLY A 150 23.78 8.78 11.49
CA GLY A 150 24.78 8.12 12.31
C GLY A 150 24.22 6.92 13.07
N PRO A 151 24.94 6.41 14.07
CA PRO A 151 24.50 5.27 14.87
C PRO A 151 23.16 5.49 15.58
N GLU A 152 22.77 6.74 15.83
CA GLU A 152 21.46 7.07 16.41
C GLU A 152 20.29 6.65 15.51
N ALA A 153 20.51 6.48 14.20
CA ALA A 153 19.50 6.01 13.26
C ALA A 153 18.92 4.63 13.66
N PHE A 154 19.73 3.78 14.30
CA PHE A 154 19.30 2.45 14.78
C PHE A 154 18.37 2.50 15.99
N ASN A 155 18.24 3.66 16.67
CA ASN A 155 17.36 3.84 17.83
C ASN A 155 15.95 4.30 17.44
N HIS A 156 15.68 4.48 16.15
CA HIS A 156 14.44 5.02 15.65
C HIS A 156 13.53 3.93 15.07
N THR A 157 12.22 4.12 15.22
CA THR A 157 11.22 3.23 14.61
C THR A 157 10.30 4.05 13.73
N LEU A 158 10.18 3.67 12.46
CA LEU A 158 9.15 4.21 11.60
C LEU A 158 7.91 3.34 11.71
N GLN A 159 6.86 3.90 12.31
CA GLN A 159 5.57 3.27 12.40
C GLN A 159 4.69 3.71 11.24
N THR A 160 4.31 2.77 10.38
CA THR A 160 3.43 3.00 9.24
C THR A 160 2.12 2.27 9.43
N THR A 161 1.01 3.00 9.37
CA THR A 161 -0.34 2.46 9.47
C THR A 161 -0.96 2.38 8.08
N TYR A 162 -1.46 1.20 7.76
CA TYR A 162 -2.23 0.91 6.57
C TYR A 162 -3.66 0.61 6.98
N GLN A 163 -4.61 1.09 6.18
CA GLN A 163 -6.01 0.75 6.36
C GLN A 163 -6.42 -0.17 5.22
N ILE A 164 -6.96 -1.34 5.56
CA ILE A 164 -7.29 -2.36 4.56
C ILE A 164 -8.72 -2.86 4.79
N ASN A 165 -9.46 -2.97 3.68
CA ASN A 165 -10.87 -3.31 3.67
C ASN A 165 -11.13 -4.74 3.18
N ASN A 166 -12.23 -5.28 3.68
CA ASN A 166 -12.96 -6.46 3.24
C ASN A 166 -12.11 -7.74 3.10
N ILE A 167 -11.31 -8.02 4.12
CA ILE A 167 -10.38 -9.15 4.10
C ILE A 167 -10.97 -10.28 4.93
N LYS A 168 -11.71 -11.19 4.27
CA LYS A 168 -12.07 -12.48 4.88
C LYS A 168 -10.81 -13.26 5.32
N CYS A 169 -9.73 -13.18 4.54
CA CYS A 169 -8.47 -13.89 4.79
C CYS A 169 -7.58 -13.34 5.93
N LEU A 170 -7.72 -12.10 6.40
CA LEU A 170 -6.84 -11.57 7.45
C LEU A 170 -7.11 -12.30 8.77
N ASN A 171 -8.38 -12.58 9.07
CA ASN A 171 -8.75 -13.36 10.26
C ASN A 171 -8.09 -14.74 10.23
N ASP A 172 -8.22 -15.47 9.13
CA ASP A 172 -7.66 -16.83 9.02
C ASP A 172 -6.12 -16.82 9.00
N ILE A 173 -5.49 -15.84 8.35
CA ILE A 173 -4.03 -15.74 8.28
C ILE A 173 -3.42 -15.24 9.60
N LEU A 174 -4.09 -14.35 10.33
CA LEU A 174 -3.68 -13.93 11.69
C LEU A 174 -3.88 -15.06 12.72
N LEU A 175 -4.90 -15.90 12.54
CA LEU A 175 -5.14 -17.09 13.37
C LEU A 175 -4.13 -18.22 13.09
N GLN A 176 -3.73 -18.42 11.83
CA GLN A 176 -2.77 -19.47 11.44
C GLN A 176 -1.30 -19.04 11.63
N LYS A 177 -0.96 -17.80 11.28
CA LYS A 177 0.36 -17.20 11.58
C LYS A 177 0.28 -16.51 12.92
N GLY A 178 -0.05 -17.28 13.96
CA GLY A 178 -0.03 -16.82 15.34
C GLY A 178 1.17 -15.91 15.54
N LEU A 179 0.92 -14.69 16.04
CA LEU A 179 1.91 -13.67 16.36
C LEU A 179 2.99 -14.30 17.26
N GLY A 180 3.96 -14.93 16.61
CA GLY A 180 5.20 -15.35 17.21
C GLY A 180 5.86 -14.08 17.66
N GLN A 181 5.96 -13.92 18.97
CA GLN A 181 6.87 -12.99 19.61
C GLN A 181 8.25 -13.15 18.94
N SER A 182 8.58 -12.28 17.99
CA SER A 182 9.94 -12.19 17.50
C SER A 182 10.70 -11.32 18.50
N ASN A 183 11.35 -11.97 19.45
CA ASN A 183 12.34 -11.37 20.35
C ASN A 183 13.65 -11.01 19.61
N SER A 184 13.55 -10.48 18.39
CA SER A 184 14.69 -9.97 17.62
C SER A 184 14.39 -8.55 17.17
N ALA A 185 15.44 -7.73 17.09
CA ALA A 185 15.39 -6.31 16.74
C ALA A 185 15.01 -6.05 15.27
N GLY A 186 13.92 -6.66 14.77
CA GLY A 186 13.43 -6.55 13.39
C GLY A 186 12.04 -5.91 13.30
N SER A 187 11.58 -5.70 12.07
CA SER A 187 10.28 -5.09 11.78
C SER A 187 9.13 -5.99 12.25
N PHE A 188 8.08 -5.42 12.85
CA PHE A 188 6.94 -6.19 13.35
C PHE A 188 5.59 -5.58 12.95
N ILE A 189 4.57 -6.43 12.87
CA ILE A 189 3.19 -6.05 12.51
C ILE A 189 2.30 -6.15 13.74
N LYS A 190 1.46 -5.14 13.93
CA LYS A 190 0.30 -5.17 14.82
C LYS A 190 -0.96 -4.94 13.99
N THR A 191 -2.03 -5.66 14.28
CA THR A 191 -3.33 -5.47 13.62
C THR A 191 -4.41 -5.08 14.62
N GLU A 192 -5.34 -4.25 14.18
CA GLU A 192 -6.49 -3.80 14.97
C GLU A 192 -7.72 -3.71 14.06
N GLN A 193 -8.82 -4.36 14.44
CA GLN A 193 -10.07 -4.23 13.72
C GLN A 193 -10.77 -2.93 14.16
N VAL A 194 -10.99 -2.02 13.22
CA VAL A 194 -11.62 -0.72 13.49
C VAL A 194 -13.10 -0.67 13.13
N ALA A 195 -13.55 -1.53 12.21
CA ALA A 195 -14.97 -1.75 11.90
C ALA A 195 -15.16 -3.13 11.26
N ASP A 196 -16.41 -3.51 11.01
CA ASP A 196 -16.67 -4.75 10.27
C ASP A 196 -16.00 -4.71 8.89
N GLY A 197 -15.21 -5.75 8.60
CA GLY A 197 -14.39 -5.82 7.40
C GLY A 197 -13.26 -4.79 7.28
N LYS A 198 -12.98 -3.93 8.29
CA LYS A 198 -11.97 -2.86 8.18
C LYS A 198 -10.87 -3.00 9.23
N TRP A 199 -9.62 -3.04 8.76
CA TRP A 199 -8.45 -3.31 9.59
C TRP A 199 -7.41 -2.22 9.48
N ASN A 200 -6.86 -1.82 10.63
CA ASN A 200 -5.60 -1.12 10.70
C ASN A 200 -4.48 -2.14 10.83
N VAL A 201 -3.50 -2.06 9.93
CA VAL A 201 -2.27 -2.83 9.97
C VAL A 201 -1.12 -1.87 10.22
N VAL A 202 -0.53 -1.97 11.40
CA VAL A 202 0.59 -1.14 11.85
C VAL A 202 1.87 -1.92 11.64
N PHE A 203 2.71 -1.44 10.73
CA PHE A 203 4.05 -1.96 10.49
C PHE A 203 5.08 -1.06 11.16
N ASN A 204 5.97 -1.63 11.95
CA ASN A 204 7.06 -0.90 12.59
C ASN A 204 8.36 -1.30 11.92
N ASP A 205 9.00 -0.35 11.24
CA ASP A 205 10.26 -0.55 10.53
C ASP A 205 11.44 0.01 11.31
N ARG A 206 12.57 -0.68 11.26
CA ARG A 206 13.81 -0.32 11.97
C ARG A 206 15.02 -0.68 11.13
N LEU A 207 16.06 0.14 11.19
CA LEU A 207 17.35 -0.23 10.62
C LEU A 207 17.98 -1.35 11.45
N SER A 208 18.50 -2.39 10.78
CA SER A 208 19.32 -3.41 11.42
C SER A 208 20.73 -2.83 11.68
N PRO A 209 21.28 -2.95 12.90
CA PRO A 209 22.67 -2.57 13.17
C PRO A 209 23.70 -3.55 12.58
N TYR A 210 23.24 -4.60 11.89
CA TYR A 210 24.03 -5.66 11.26
C TYR A 210 23.71 -5.79 9.78
#